data_AF-U2R601-F1
#
_entry.id   AF-U2R601-F1
#
_cell.length_a   1.000
_cell.length_b   1.000
_cell.length_c   1.000
_cell.angle_alpha   90.00
_cell.angle_beta   90.00
_cell.angle_gamma   90.00
#
_symmetry.space_group_name_H-M   'P 1'
#
loop_
_entity.id
_entity.type
_entity.pdbx_description
1 polymer ?
#
loop_
_entity_poly.entity_id
_entity_poly.type
_entity_poly.pdbx_seq_one_letter_code
_entity_poly.pdbx_strand_id
1 'polypeptide(L)'
;MAIEHDYFGVIDETASGGLAWSDTVEMADQAVEVELLADDETAVTEYALDSAAALIQALEGFDARARDALVAELSSRQSATSTYIDQHVDSLGESLVDLLVHNSGDIAVDVLRSLQLLHVVLQPDDAGEDEVFATFDYSISPDDTDAILTVAFDVRGDVVAVDTQG
;
A
#
# COMPACT_ATOMS: atom_id res chain seq x y z
N MET A 1 23.55 12.15 4.68
CA MET A 1 23.43 13.62 4.78
C MET A 1 21.93 13.93 4.72
N ALA A 2 21.45 15.11 5.11
CA ALA A 2 20.01 15.41 4.93
C ALA A 2 19.74 15.88 3.49
N ILE A 3 18.64 15.45 2.88
CA ILE A 3 18.21 15.90 1.53
C ILE A 3 17.08 16.92 1.67
N GLU A 4 17.18 18.04 0.95
CA GLU A 4 16.09 19.01 0.84
C GLU A 4 15.27 18.75 -0.43
N HIS A 5 13.95 18.65 -0.30
CA HIS A 5 13.01 18.44 -1.40
C HIS A 5 11.78 19.34 -1.24
N ASP A 6 11.21 19.83 -2.33
CA ASP A 6 10.10 20.80 -2.30
C ASP A 6 8.85 20.26 -1.60
N TYR A 7 8.56 18.97 -1.75
CA TYR A 7 7.43 18.32 -1.10
C TYR A 7 7.74 17.84 0.32
N PHE A 8 8.86 17.13 0.50
CA PHE A 8 9.20 16.46 1.77
C PHE A 8 9.84 17.41 2.79
N GLY A 9 10.26 18.60 2.36
CA GLY A 9 11.09 19.48 3.18
C GLY A 9 12.46 18.85 3.39
N VAL A 10 12.80 18.53 4.63
CA VAL A 10 14.07 17.88 4.97
C VAL A 10 13.83 16.40 5.21
N ILE A 11 14.54 15.55 4.48
CA ILE A 11 14.58 14.10 4.66
C ILE A 11 15.82 13.77 5.48
N ASP A 12 15.62 13.09 6.62
CA ASP A 12 16.68 12.81 7.59
C ASP A 12 17.51 11.59 7.19
N GLU A 13 18.82 11.67 7.42
CA GLU A 13 19.72 10.52 7.33
C GLU A 13 19.50 9.60 8.54
N THR A 14 19.36 8.30 8.28
CA THR A 14 19.28 7.30 9.33
C THR A 14 20.67 6.94 9.86
N ALA A 15 20.73 6.31 11.03
CA ALA A 15 22.00 5.86 11.62
C ALA A 15 22.75 4.83 10.75
N SER A 16 22.06 4.17 9.81
CA SER A 16 22.63 3.22 8.86
C SER A 16 23.15 3.87 7.57
N GLY A 17 23.00 5.18 7.38
CA GLY A 17 23.38 5.89 6.15
C GLY A 17 22.29 5.88 5.06
N GLY A 18 21.07 5.48 5.42
CA GLY A 18 19.89 5.57 4.57
C GLY A 18 19.12 6.87 4.80
N LEU A 19 17.91 6.95 4.27
CA LEU A 19 17.00 8.07 4.45
C LEU A 19 15.67 7.62 5.06
N ALA A 20 15.09 8.48 5.89
CA ALA A 20 13.75 8.29 6.43
C ALA A 20 12.97 9.61 6.45
N TRP A 21 11.70 9.53 6.06
CA TRP A 21 10.71 10.58 6.24
C TRP A 21 9.35 9.93 6.45
N SER A 22 8.49 10.55 7.26
CA SER A 22 7.12 10.08 7.42
C SER A 22 6.17 11.23 7.68
N ASP A 23 4.92 11.05 7.24
CA ASP A 23 3.82 11.97 7.51
C ASP A 23 2.48 11.23 7.44
N THR A 24 1.40 11.90 7.81
CA THR A 24 0.04 11.39 7.70
C THR A 24 -0.73 12.17 6.63
N VAL A 25 -1.31 11.45 5.67
CA VAL A 25 -2.08 12.04 4.56
C VAL A 25 -3.56 11.75 4.76
N GLU A 26 -4.40 12.79 4.63
CA GLU A 26 -5.85 12.64 4.67
C GLU A 26 -6.37 12.17 3.30
N MET A 27 -6.97 10.98 3.25
CA MET A 27 -7.62 10.42 2.06
C MET A 27 -9.12 10.22 2.34
N ALA A 28 -9.98 11.04 1.72
CA ALA A 28 -11.42 11.05 2.02
C ALA A 28 -11.71 11.14 3.53
N ASP A 29 -12.23 10.07 4.14
CA ASP A 29 -12.56 9.99 5.56
C ASP A 29 -11.53 9.19 6.39
N GLN A 30 -10.37 8.82 5.81
CA GLN A 30 -9.31 8.06 6.48
C GLN A 30 -7.98 8.82 6.52
N ALA A 31 -7.22 8.60 7.58
CA ALA A 31 -5.84 9.07 7.70
C ALA A 31 -4.91 7.90 7.36
N VAL A 32 -4.02 8.10 6.39
CA VAL A 32 -3.08 7.09 5.89
C VAL A 32 -1.67 7.47 6.33
N GLU A 33 -0.96 6.55 6.96
CA GLU A 33 0.47 6.74 7.25
C GLU A 33 1.26 6.58 5.96
N VAL A 34 2.18 7.50 5.72
CA VAL A 34 3.08 7.45 4.56
C VAL A 34 4.51 7.55 5.05
N GLU A 35 5.31 6.56 4.68
CA GLU A 35 6.74 6.52 4.96
C GLU A 35 7.54 6.55 3.66
N LEU A 36 8.66 7.24 3.69
CA LEU A 36 9.71 7.16 2.68
C LEU A 36 10.94 6.60 3.37
N LEU A 37 11.40 5.45 2.88
CA LEU A 37 12.53 4.72 3.43
C LEU A 37 13.48 4.39 2.29
N ALA A 38 14.76 4.73 2.46
CA ALA A 38 15.82 4.30 1.54
C ALA A 38 16.99 3.74 2.33
N ASP A 39 17.54 2.62 1.89
CA ASP A 39 18.71 2.00 2.52
C ASP A 39 20.02 2.68 2.10
N ASP A 40 20.07 3.23 0.89
CA ASP A 40 21.25 3.94 0.33
C ASP A 40 20.88 5.34 -0.16
N GLU A 41 21.28 6.39 0.57
CA GLU A 41 21.01 7.78 0.15
C GLU A 41 21.57 8.10 -1.24
N THR A 42 22.65 7.42 -1.65
CA THR A 42 23.33 7.71 -2.92
C THR A 42 22.62 7.14 -4.14
N ALA A 43 21.70 6.19 -3.92
CA ALA A 43 20.81 5.65 -4.94
C ALA A 43 19.57 6.53 -5.16
N VAL A 44 19.25 7.41 -4.21
CA VAL A 44 18.07 8.28 -4.28
C VAL A 44 18.31 9.44 -5.25
N THR A 45 17.45 9.53 -6.27
CA THR A 45 17.51 10.59 -7.29
C THR A 45 16.42 11.63 -7.10
N GLU A 46 16.63 12.85 -7.59
CA GLU A 46 15.60 13.90 -7.61
C GLU A 46 14.33 13.42 -8.33
N TYR A 47 14.48 12.69 -9.44
CA TYR A 47 13.36 12.07 -10.14
C TYR A 47 12.56 11.08 -9.28
N ALA A 48 13.24 10.27 -8.47
CA ALA A 48 12.57 9.32 -7.58
C ALA A 48 11.78 10.07 -6.48
N LEU A 49 12.34 11.14 -5.92
CA LEU A 49 11.65 11.97 -4.94
C LEU A 49 10.45 12.72 -5.55
N ASP A 50 10.60 13.26 -6.76
CA ASP A 50 9.50 13.87 -7.51
C ASP A 50 8.37 12.86 -7.79
N SER A 51 8.74 11.63 -8.15
CA SER A 51 7.79 10.55 -8.43
C SER A 51 7.07 10.10 -7.16
N ALA A 52 7.78 9.99 -6.04
CA ALA A 52 7.22 9.71 -4.72
C ALA A 52 6.21 10.80 -4.31
N ALA A 53 6.60 12.07 -4.43
CA ALA A 53 5.71 13.19 -4.14
C ALA A 53 4.48 13.23 -5.07
N ALA A 54 4.65 12.89 -6.35
CA ALA A 54 3.54 12.81 -7.30
C ALA A 54 2.57 11.66 -6.96
N LEU A 55 3.09 10.51 -6.51
CA LEU A 55 2.29 9.38 -6.06
C LEU A 55 1.43 9.76 -4.85
N ILE A 56 2.02 10.39 -3.82
CA ILE A 56 1.27 10.83 -2.63
C ILE A 56 0.17 11.82 -3.01
N GLN A 57 0.46 12.77 -3.90
CA GLN A 57 -0.54 13.74 -4.38
C GLN A 57 -1.67 13.07 -5.21
N ALA A 58 -1.42 11.89 -5.78
CA ALA A 58 -2.38 11.13 -6.57
C ALA A 58 -2.90 9.89 -5.82
N LEU A 59 -2.78 9.85 -4.49
CA LEU A 59 -3.00 8.65 -3.67
C LEU A 59 -4.36 7.97 -3.93
N GLU A 60 -5.45 8.73 -4.04
CA GLU A 60 -6.78 8.18 -4.34
C GLU A 60 -6.83 7.43 -5.69
N GLY A 61 -6.09 7.90 -6.69
CA GLY A 61 -5.98 7.23 -7.98
C GLY A 61 -5.18 5.93 -7.90
N PHE A 62 -4.15 5.90 -7.06
CA PHE A 62 -3.36 4.71 -6.79
C PHE A 62 -4.14 3.67 -5.96
N ASP A 63 -4.90 4.09 -4.95
CA ASP A 63 -5.82 3.21 -4.21
C ASP A 63 -6.83 2.54 -5.16
N ALA A 64 -7.46 3.32 -6.05
CA ALA A 64 -8.38 2.76 -7.04
C ALA A 64 -7.69 1.72 -7.95
N ARG A 65 -6.46 2.01 -8.40
CA ARG A 65 -5.67 1.09 -9.24
C ARG A 65 -5.27 -0.18 -8.48
N ALA A 66 -4.89 -0.06 -7.22
CA ALA A 66 -4.60 -1.20 -6.34
C ALA A 66 -5.83 -2.09 -6.22
N ARG A 67 -7.00 -1.51 -5.91
CA ARG A 67 -8.26 -2.26 -5.78
C ARG A 67 -8.66 -2.95 -7.08
N ASP A 68 -8.47 -2.32 -8.23
CA ASP A 68 -8.69 -2.96 -9.54
C ASP A 68 -7.79 -4.19 -9.73
N ALA A 69 -6.52 -4.12 -9.32
CA ALA A 69 -5.60 -5.26 -9.38
C ALA A 69 -6.01 -6.39 -8.41
N LEU A 70 -6.43 -6.04 -7.19
CA LEU A 70 -6.96 -7.03 -6.23
C LEU A 70 -8.19 -7.75 -6.79
N VAL A 71 -9.13 -7.03 -7.41
CA VAL A 71 -10.31 -7.62 -8.05
C VAL A 71 -9.92 -8.55 -9.20
N ALA A 72 -8.90 -8.20 -9.99
CA ALA A 72 -8.42 -9.05 -11.09
C ALA A 72 -7.85 -10.40 -10.58
N GLU A 73 -7.17 -10.40 -9.43
CA GLU A 73 -6.62 -11.59 -8.78
C GLU A 73 -7.69 -12.61 -8.33
N LEU A 74 -8.94 -12.18 -8.13
CA LEU A 74 -10.05 -13.08 -7.78
C LEU A 74 -10.33 -14.16 -8.84
N SER A 75 -9.86 -13.96 -10.07
CA SER A 75 -9.96 -14.98 -11.12
C SER A 75 -9.07 -16.21 -10.86
N SER A 76 -8.07 -16.08 -9.97
CA SER A 76 -7.13 -17.14 -9.60
C SER A 76 -7.28 -17.52 -8.12
N ARG A 77 -7.70 -18.76 -7.85
CA ARG A 77 -7.86 -19.28 -6.47
C ARG A 77 -6.56 -19.40 -5.67
N GLN A 78 -5.41 -19.31 -6.32
CA GLN A 78 -4.09 -19.36 -5.67
C GLN A 78 -3.46 -17.97 -5.56
N SER A 79 -4.22 -16.90 -5.85
CA SER A 79 -3.76 -15.52 -5.65
C SER A 79 -3.63 -15.20 -4.17
N ALA A 80 -2.79 -14.21 -3.87
CA ALA A 80 -2.72 -13.61 -2.54
C ALA A 80 -4.09 -13.08 -2.11
N THR A 81 -4.81 -12.39 -3.02
CA THR A 81 -6.15 -11.85 -2.73
C THR A 81 -7.15 -12.94 -2.34
N SER A 82 -7.22 -14.04 -3.09
CA SER A 82 -8.14 -15.14 -2.76
C SER A 82 -7.75 -15.80 -1.43
N THR A 83 -6.46 -15.97 -1.19
CA THR A 83 -5.95 -16.53 0.07
C THR A 83 -6.33 -15.66 1.28
N TYR A 84 -6.16 -14.35 1.19
CA TYR A 84 -6.55 -13.40 2.22
C TYR A 84 -8.06 -13.47 2.53
N ILE A 85 -8.90 -13.51 1.50
CA ILE A 85 -10.35 -13.60 1.65
C ILE A 85 -10.76 -14.92 2.28
N ASP A 86 -10.24 -16.05 1.78
CA ASP A 86 -10.55 -17.38 2.29
C ASP A 86 -10.15 -17.49 3.78
N GLN A 87 -8.99 -16.96 4.18
CA GLN A 87 -8.56 -16.92 5.58
C GLN A 87 -9.58 -16.20 6.48
N HIS A 88 -10.12 -15.05 6.04
CA HIS A 88 -11.10 -14.31 6.83
C HIS A 88 -12.46 -14.98 6.85
N VAL A 89 -12.90 -15.56 5.73
CA VAL A 89 -14.15 -16.33 5.68
C VAL A 89 -14.09 -17.53 6.61
N ASP A 90 -12.98 -18.27 6.61
CA ASP A 90 -12.80 -19.44 7.47
C ASP A 90 -12.65 -19.05 8.96
N SER A 91 -11.98 -17.94 9.26
CA SER A 91 -11.74 -17.50 10.64
C SER A 91 -12.97 -16.83 11.28
N LEU A 92 -13.65 -15.94 10.55
CA LEU A 92 -14.71 -15.09 11.08
C LEU A 92 -16.12 -15.63 10.78
N GLY A 93 -16.29 -16.40 9.70
CA GLY A 93 -17.57 -16.96 9.30
C GLY A 93 -18.67 -15.89 9.20
N GLU A 94 -19.75 -16.06 9.96
CA GLU A 94 -20.89 -15.13 9.96
C GLU A 94 -20.55 -13.73 10.49
N SER A 95 -19.53 -13.60 11.35
CA SER A 95 -19.12 -12.30 11.91
C SER A 95 -18.38 -11.42 10.90
N LEU A 96 -17.90 -11.99 9.79
CA LEU A 96 -17.30 -11.21 8.71
C LEU A 96 -18.27 -10.15 8.15
N VAL A 97 -19.56 -10.46 8.12
CA VAL A 97 -20.59 -9.56 7.59
C VAL A 97 -20.68 -8.25 8.37
N ASP A 98 -20.33 -8.27 9.67
CA ASP A 98 -20.34 -7.07 10.51
C ASP A 98 -19.18 -6.11 10.17
N LEU A 99 -18.12 -6.60 9.50
CA LEU A 99 -16.99 -5.81 9.02
C LEU A 99 -17.24 -5.19 7.63
N LEU A 100 -18.27 -5.64 6.92
CA LEU A 100 -18.50 -5.22 5.54
C LEU A 100 -19.20 -3.86 5.48
N VAL A 101 -18.64 -2.93 4.70
CA VAL A 101 -19.28 -1.63 4.44
C VAL A 101 -20.51 -1.77 3.53
N HIS A 102 -20.61 -2.87 2.80
CA HIS A 102 -21.72 -3.19 1.93
C HIS A 102 -21.92 -4.71 1.80
N ASN A 103 -23.16 -5.15 1.59
CA ASN A 103 -23.49 -6.55 1.36
C ASN A 103 -24.25 -6.66 0.03
N SER A 104 -23.50 -6.94 -1.04
CA SER A 104 -24.02 -7.13 -2.40
C SER A 104 -24.38 -8.60 -2.70
N GLY A 105 -23.98 -9.52 -1.82
CA GLY A 105 -24.11 -10.96 -2.01
C GLY A 105 -22.90 -11.61 -2.68
N ASP A 106 -21.88 -10.83 -3.01
CA ASP A 106 -20.56 -11.31 -3.44
C ASP A 106 -19.53 -10.98 -2.35
N ILE A 107 -19.26 -11.95 -1.49
CA ILE A 107 -18.43 -11.76 -0.31
C ILE A 107 -17.01 -11.30 -0.66
N ALA A 108 -16.45 -11.80 -1.77
CA ALA A 108 -15.09 -11.45 -2.17
C ALA A 108 -15.01 -9.97 -2.54
N VAL A 109 -15.97 -9.51 -3.36
CA VAL A 109 -16.06 -8.09 -3.75
C VAL A 109 -16.39 -7.20 -2.56
N ASP A 110 -17.26 -7.65 -1.66
CA ASP A 110 -17.65 -6.88 -0.47
C ASP A 110 -16.47 -6.74 0.51
N VAL A 111 -15.63 -7.78 0.69
CA VAL A 111 -14.39 -7.71 1.47
C VAL A 111 -13.43 -6.68 0.86
N LEU A 112 -13.16 -6.74 -0.44
CA LEU A 112 -12.25 -5.81 -1.10
C LEU A 112 -12.71 -4.35 -1.03
N ARG A 113 -14.03 -4.11 -1.02
CA ARG A 113 -14.61 -2.77 -0.83
C ARG A 113 -14.50 -2.28 0.61
N SER A 114 -14.38 -3.19 1.56
CA SER A 114 -14.31 -2.87 2.99
C SER A 114 -12.88 -2.70 3.49
N LEU A 115 -11.87 -2.98 2.63
CA LEU A 115 -10.47 -2.77 2.95
C LEU A 115 -10.17 -1.28 3.24
N GLN A 116 -9.42 -1.07 4.31
CA GLN A 116 -8.85 0.22 4.72
C GLN A 116 -7.38 0.26 4.28
N LEU A 117 -6.94 1.38 3.70
CA LEU A 117 -5.53 1.60 3.37
C LEU A 117 -4.84 2.10 4.63
N LEU A 118 -3.95 1.30 5.20
CA LEU A 118 -3.32 1.61 6.47
C LEU A 118 -2.05 2.42 6.27
N HIS A 119 -1.22 1.93 5.35
CA HIS A 119 0.16 2.35 5.26
C HIS A 119 0.65 2.33 3.81
N VAL A 120 1.40 3.37 3.44
CA VAL A 120 2.10 3.47 2.16
C VAL A 120 3.59 3.64 2.43
N VAL A 121 4.39 2.72 1.90
CA VAL A 121 5.86 2.82 1.97
C VAL A 121 6.39 3.17 0.59
N LEU A 122 7.30 4.15 0.53
CA LEU A 122 7.98 4.60 -0.67
C LEU A 122 9.47 4.28 -0.55
N GLN A 123 10.04 3.65 -1.57
CA GLN A 123 11.43 3.23 -1.66
C GLN A 123 12.13 3.94 -2.82
N PRO A 124 12.56 5.20 -2.64
CA PRO A 124 13.09 6.02 -3.73
C PRO A 124 14.49 5.59 -4.21
N ASP A 125 15.16 4.68 -3.51
CA ASP A 125 16.37 3.98 -3.96
C ASP A 125 16.06 2.80 -4.91
N ASP A 126 14.81 2.34 -4.97
CA ASP A 126 14.31 1.26 -5.83
C ASP A 126 13.50 1.81 -7.03
N ALA A 127 14.08 2.75 -7.78
CA ALA A 127 13.41 3.48 -8.87
C ALA A 127 13.60 2.88 -10.28
N GLY A 128 14.05 1.64 -10.40
CA GLY A 128 14.15 0.89 -11.65
C GLY A 128 12.80 0.40 -12.20
N GLU A 129 12.77 0.00 -13.47
CA GLU A 129 11.53 -0.43 -14.15
C GLU A 129 10.96 -1.78 -13.67
N ASP A 130 11.74 -2.57 -12.93
CA ASP A 130 11.34 -3.87 -12.39
C ASP A 130 11.45 -3.92 -10.84
N GLU A 131 11.63 -2.76 -10.21
CA GLU A 131 11.82 -2.63 -8.76
C GLU A 131 10.53 -2.21 -8.07
N VAL A 132 10.41 -2.55 -6.79
CA VAL A 132 9.26 -2.16 -5.96
C VAL A 132 9.55 -0.77 -5.43
N PHE A 133 8.89 0.22 -6.02
CA PHE A 133 9.03 1.62 -5.66
C PHE A 133 8.07 2.03 -4.53
N ALA A 134 6.88 1.43 -4.49
CA ALA A 134 5.88 1.72 -3.47
C ALA A 134 5.07 0.49 -3.08
N THR A 135 4.69 0.39 -1.81
CA THR A 135 3.77 -0.64 -1.30
C THR A 135 2.60 -0.02 -0.56
N PHE A 136 1.41 -0.61 -0.75
CA PHE A 136 0.16 -0.17 -0.14
C PHE A 136 -0.40 -1.33 0.68
N ASP A 137 -0.49 -1.15 1.98
CA ASP A 137 -0.94 -2.18 2.92
C ASP A 137 -2.39 -1.98 3.31
N TYR A 138 -3.18 -3.03 3.12
CA TYR A 138 -4.62 -3.02 3.38
C TYR A 138 -5.00 -4.03 4.46
N SER A 139 -5.99 -3.67 5.27
CA SER A 139 -6.68 -4.60 6.16
C SER A 139 -8.19 -4.35 6.19
N ILE A 140 -8.98 -5.41 6.37
CA ILE A 140 -10.43 -5.30 6.58
C ILE A 140 -10.77 -4.87 8.00
N SER A 141 -9.98 -5.26 9.00
CA SER A 141 -10.17 -4.84 10.40
C SER A 141 -8.83 -4.76 11.14
N PRO A 142 -8.06 -3.67 10.97
CA PRO A 142 -6.74 -3.53 11.61
C PRO A 142 -6.78 -3.62 13.14
N ASP A 143 -7.93 -3.40 13.77
CA ASP A 143 -8.11 -3.55 15.22
C ASP A 143 -8.32 -5.00 15.68
N ASP A 144 -8.76 -5.89 14.78
CA ASP A 144 -9.10 -7.29 15.08
C ASP A 144 -8.15 -8.32 14.45
N THR A 145 -7.42 -7.95 13.39
CA THR A 145 -6.54 -8.86 12.65
C THR A 145 -5.23 -8.20 12.24
N ASP A 146 -4.13 -8.95 12.37
CA ASP A 146 -2.81 -8.58 11.85
C ASP A 146 -2.65 -8.93 10.36
N ALA A 147 -3.69 -9.50 9.73
CA ALA A 147 -3.61 -9.92 8.35
C ALA A 147 -3.59 -8.69 7.40
N ILE A 148 -2.56 -8.64 6.56
CA ILE A 148 -2.32 -7.57 5.59
C ILE A 148 -2.38 -8.12 4.16
N LEU A 149 -2.98 -7.34 3.28
CA LEU A 149 -2.92 -7.51 1.84
C LEU A 149 -2.11 -6.35 1.25
N THR A 150 -0.98 -6.64 0.62
CA THR A 150 -0.05 -5.63 0.13
C THR A 150 -0.10 -5.57 -1.39
N VAL A 151 -0.19 -4.36 -1.95
CA VAL A 151 -0.06 -4.11 -3.39
C VAL A 151 1.21 -3.32 -3.65
N ALA A 152 2.07 -3.82 -4.52
CA ALA A 152 3.34 -3.21 -4.89
C ALA A 152 3.27 -2.54 -6.27
N PHE A 153 3.88 -1.37 -6.38
CA PHE A 153 3.98 -0.57 -7.59
C PHE A 153 5.44 -0.32 -7.99
N ASP A 154 5.70 -0.25 -9.30
CA ASP A 154 6.93 0.34 -9.81
C ASP A 154 6.87 1.87 -9.81
N VAL A 155 7.99 2.51 -10.17
CA VAL A 155 8.10 3.99 -10.23
C VAL A 155 7.16 4.63 -11.26
N ARG A 156 6.64 3.86 -12.21
CA ARG A 156 5.70 4.31 -13.26
C ARG A 156 4.25 4.19 -12.80
N GLY A 157 4.02 3.59 -11.63
CA GLY A 157 2.73 3.31 -11.04
C GLY A 157 2.02 2.09 -11.62
N ASP A 158 2.75 1.18 -12.28
CA ASP A 158 2.24 -0.12 -12.67
C ASP A 158 2.29 -1.09 -11.49
N VAL A 159 1.23 -1.89 -11.30
CA VAL A 159 1.20 -2.91 -10.24
C VAL A 159 2.12 -4.06 -10.64
N VAL A 160 3.11 -4.35 -9.81
CA VAL A 160 4.13 -5.37 -10.07
C VAL A 160 3.96 -6.62 -9.21
N ALA A 161 3.34 -6.51 -8.03
CA ALA A 161 3.06 -7.65 -7.17
C ALA A 161 1.84 -7.41 -6.27
N VAL A 162 1.22 -8.52 -5.86
CA VAL A 162 0.24 -8.56 -4.78
C VAL A 162 0.65 -9.70 -3.86
N ASP A 163 0.75 -9.42 -2.57
CA ASP A 163 1.15 -10.38 -1.55
C ASP A 163 0.23 -10.31 -0.33
N THR A 164 0.24 -11.32 0.53
CA THR A 164 -0.55 -11.31 1.75
C THR A 164 0.20 -11.98 2.90
N GLN A 165 0.05 -11.41 4.09
CA GLN A 165 0.68 -11.88 5.31
C GLN A 165 -0.41 -12.02 6.39
N GLY A 166 -0.38 -13.10 7.17
CA GLY A 166 -1.36 -13.38 8.22
C GLY A 166 -1.36 -14.81 8.71
#